data_AF-A0A932US10-F1
#
_entry.id   AF-A0A932US10-F1
#
_cell.length_a   1.000
_cell.length_b   1.000
_cell.length_c   1.000
_cell.angle_alpha   90.00
_cell.angle_beta   90.00
_cell.angle_gamma   90.00
#
_symmetry.space_group_name_H-M   'P 1'
#
loop_
_entity.id
_entity.type
_entity.pdbx_description
1 polymer ?
#
loop_
_entity_poly.entity_id
_entity_poly.type
_entity_poly.pdbx_seq_one_letter_code
_entity_poly.pdbx_strand_id
1 'polypeptide(L)'
;MTETAHSTADAPRWVVTAVVALRPAAAPVEPPASAAAQPQPVQAPAEPPASAAAQPLPPAPERHLLALLYFCEGMSRSDGRVALEERQMVNLLAQMARLPDYRADPWYQALDEDTACMVLDNELVRHATLVCMTLVLKADSQRRPEEHAYFTRIRKRLGAEPVRVPINLERHKYSALSCVRAVIESS
;
A
#
# COMPACT_ATOMS: atom_id res chain seq x y z
N MET A 1 -16.00 73.65 -0.77
CA MET A 1 -14.91 74.23 0.06
C MET A 1 -14.26 73.04 0.76
N THR A 2 -13.05 72.58 0.48
CA THR A 2 -11.89 73.05 -0.31
C THR A 2 -11.01 71.81 -0.56
N GLU A 3 -10.38 71.77 -1.74
CA GLU A 3 -9.01 71.30 -2.06
C GLU A 3 -8.16 70.66 -0.94
N THR A 4 -7.26 69.69 -1.17
CA THR A 4 -6.30 69.58 -2.27
C THR A 4 -5.63 68.18 -2.33
N ALA A 5 -5.06 67.89 -3.50
CA ALA A 5 -4.34 66.70 -3.96
C ALA A 5 -2.92 66.47 -3.41
N HIS A 6 -2.33 65.33 -3.82
CA HIS A 6 -0.91 64.94 -4.07
C HIS A 6 -0.55 63.62 -3.35
N SER A 7 -0.41 62.46 -4.01
CA SER A 7 0.58 62.04 -5.02
C SER A 7 2.02 62.10 -4.52
N THR A 8 2.61 60.95 -4.18
CA THR A 8 3.82 60.40 -4.85
C THR A 8 4.22 59.04 -4.26
N ALA A 9 4.70 58.18 -5.15
CA ALA A 9 5.33 56.89 -4.88
C ALA A 9 6.61 57.04 -4.06
N ASP A 10 6.98 56.00 -3.29
CA ASP A 10 8.34 55.46 -3.38
C ASP A 10 8.42 54.05 -2.80
N ALA A 11 9.01 53.15 -3.59
CA ALA A 11 9.29 51.78 -3.22
C ALA A 11 10.78 51.69 -2.90
N PRO A 12 11.20 51.15 -1.75
CA PRO A 12 12.62 50.95 -1.51
C PRO A 12 13.12 49.72 -2.30
N ARG A 13 13.85 50.01 -3.39
CA ARG A 13 14.87 49.18 -4.03
C ARG A 13 16.16 49.23 -3.23
N TRP A 14 16.57 48.14 -2.61
CA TRP A 14 17.97 47.83 -2.23
C TRP A 14 17.98 46.47 -1.49
N VAL A 15 18.97 45.57 -1.55
CA VAL A 15 20.22 45.38 -2.29
C VAL A 15 20.51 43.88 -2.14
N VAL A 16 21.02 43.26 -3.20
CA VAL A 16 21.53 41.89 -3.21
C VAL A 16 22.83 41.83 -2.39
N THR A 17 22.91 40.93 -1.41
CA THR A 17 24.20 40.44 -0.90
C THR A 17 24.14 38.92 -0.79
N ALA A 18 24.76 38.26 -1.77
CA ALA A 18 25.08 36.84 -1.68
C ALA A 18 26.20 36.66 -0.65
N VAL A 19 25.91 35.96 0.45
CA VAL A 19 26.96 35.48 1.36
C VAL A 19 27.50 34.18 0.80
N VAL A 20 28.64 34.28 0.11
CA VAL A 20 29.52 33.14 -0.18
C VAL A 20 30.15 32.71 1.14
N ALA A 21 29.69 31.58 1.68
CA ALA A 21 30.39 30.93 2.80
C ALA A 21 31.66 30.25 2.26
N LEU A 22 32.80 30.90 2.47
CA LEU A 22 34.12 30.31 2.27
C LEU A 22 34.31 29.17 3.27
N ARG A 23 34.45 27.96 2.73
CA ARG A 23 34.74 26.71 3.46
C ARG A 23 36.22 26.72 3.89
N PRO A 24 36.57 26.55 5.18
CA PRO A 24 37.96 26.44 5.57
C PRO A 24 38.55 25.11 5.09
N ALA A 25 39.79 25.17 4.59
CA ALA A 25 40.57 24.03 4.14
C ALA A 25 40.83 23.06 5.30
N ALA A 26 40.45 21.81 5.11
CA ALA A 26 40.75 20.73 6.04
C ALA A 26 42.23 20.31 5.92
N ALA A 27 42.89 20.16 7.07
CA ALA A 27 44.24 19.62 7.19
C ALA A 27 44.29 18.14 6.76
N PRO A 28 45.45 17.62 6.30
CA PRO A 28 45.59 16.24 5.89
C PRO A 28 45.52 15.30 7.09
N VAL A 29 44.54 14.40 7.09
CA VAL A 29 44.41 13.30 8.06
C VAL A 29 45.15 12.09 7.49
N GLU A 30 46.13 11.58 8.22
CA GLU A 30 46.83 10.33 7.92
C GLU A 30 45.83 9.15 7.80
N PRO A 31 46.06 8.21 6.88
CA PRO A 31 45.20 7.04 6.75
C PRO A 31 45.42 6.09 7.93
N PRO A 32 44.35 5.58 8.59
CA PRO A 32 44.51 4.50 9.54
C PRO A 32 44.88 3.20 8.82
N ALA A 33 45.75 2.44 9.47
CA ALA A 33 46.29 1.18 9.01
C ALA A 33 45.20 0.19 8.53
N SER A 34 45.52 -0.46 7.40
CA SER A 34 44.79 -1.55 6.78
C SER A 34 44.42 -2.65 7.77
N ALA A 35 43.18 -2.65 8.26
CA ALA A 35 42.61 -3.80 8.96
C ALA A 35 42.38 -4.93 7.95
N ALA A 36 42.97 -6.09 8.24
CA ALA A 36 42.84 -7.29 7.45
C ALA A 36 41.37 -7.63 7.16
N ALA A 37 41.04 -7.79 5.87
CA ALA A 37 39.75 -8.26 5.42
C ALA A 37 39.51 -9.69 5.92
N GLN A 38 38.58 -9.85 6.86
CA GLN A 38 38.01 -11.16 7.17
C GLN A 38 37.14 -11.59 5.97
N PRO A 39 37.31 -12.80 5.43
CA PRO A 39 36.44 -13.30 4.38
C PRO A 39 35.02 -13.46 4.94
N GLN A 40 34.07 -12.69 4.40
CA GLN A 40 32.66 -12.93 4.67
C GLN A 40 32.27 -14.28 4.07
N PRO A 41 31.50 -15.13 4.79
CA PRO A 41 31.00 -16.37 4.23
C PRO A 41 30.07 -16.03 3.06
N VAL A 42 30.39 -16.59 1.89
CA VAL A 42 29.55 -16.53 0.69
C VAL A 42 28.20 -17.16 1.06
N GLN A 43 27.17 -16.34 1.24
CA GLN A 43 25.81 -16.84 1.31
C GLN A 43 25.50 -17.49 -0.04
N ALA A 44 25.20 -18.78 0.00
CA ALA A 44 24.69 -19.49 -1.16
C ALA A 44 23.46 -18.74 -1.71
N PRO A 45 23.28 -18.68 -3.04
CA PRO A 45 22.08 -18.09 -3.62
C PRO A 45 20.86 -18.79 -3.03
N ALA A 46 19.99 -18.02 -2.37
CA ALA A 46 18.72 -18.52 -1.88
C ALA A 46 17.97 -19.17 -3.05
N GLU A 47 17.51 -20.41 -2.85
CA GLU A 47 16.62 -21.08 -3.81
C GLU A 47 15.48 -20.13 -4.18
N PRO A 48 15.12 -20.03 -5.48
CA PRO A 48 13.94 -19.29 -5.87
C PRO A 48 12.72 -19.89 -5.16
N PRO A 49 11.81 -19.08 -4.59
CA PRO A 49 10.62 -19.61 -3.94
C PRO A 49 9.85 -20.47 -4.94
N ALA A 50 9.53 -21.69 -4.53
CA ALA A 50 8.74 -22.62 -5.33
C ALA A 50 7.47 -21.91 -5.82
N SER A 51 7.25 -21.90 -7.14
CA SER A 51 6.05 -21.33 -7.75
C SER A 51 4.80 -21.87 -7.05
N ALA A 52 3.78 -21.02 -6.85
CA ALA A 52 2.49 -21.40 -6.26
C ALA A 52 1.87 -22.65 -6.92
N ALA A 53 2.26 -22.95 -8.17
CA ALA A 53 1.86 -24.14 -8.92
C ALA A 53 2.27 -25.48 -8.29
N ALA A 54 3.27 -25.52 -7.41
CA ALA A 54 3.76 -26.76 -6.80
C ALA A 54 3.06 -27.12 -5.46
N GLN A 55 2.27 -26.20 -4.90
CA GLN A 55 1.64 -26.39 -3.61
C GLN A 55 0.19 -26.88 -3.75
N PRO A 56 -0.35 -27.63 -2.76
CA PRO A 56 -1.75 -27.99 -2.76
C PRO A 56 -2.62 -26.74 -2.84
N LEU A 57 -3.53 -26.67 -3.81
CA LEU A 57 -4.42 -25.53 -3.92
C LEU A 57 -5.42 -25.53 -2.75
N PRO A 58 -5.60 -24.39 -2.06
CA PRO A 58 -6.62 -24.27 -1.04
C PRO A 58 -8.03 -24.44 -1.65
N PRO A 59 -9.03 -24.81 -0.84
CA PRO A 59 -10.41 -24.90 -1.32
C PRO A 59 -10.87 -23.56 -1.91
N ALA A 60 -11.78 -23.62 -2.89
CA ALA A 60 -12.21 -22.45 -3.64
C ALA A 60 -12.55 -21.19 -2.80
N PRO A 61 -13.35 -21.26 -1.71
CA PRO A 61 -13.68 -20.06 -0.93
C PRO A 61 -12.45 -19.48 -0.24
N GLU A 62 -11.59 -20.34 0.32
CA GLU A 62 -10.35 -19.92 0.96
C GLU A 62 -9.41 -19.28 -0.05
N ARG A 63 -9.25 -19.89 -1.22
CA ARG A 63 -8.45 -19.35 -2.32
C ARG A 63 -8.90 -17.94 -2.74
N HIS A 64 -10.22 -17.74 -2.85
CA HIS A 64 -10.80 -16.43 -3.14
C HIS A 64 -10.49 -15.40 -2.05
N LEU A 65 -10.63 -15.79 -0.78
CA LEU A 65 -10.36 -14.92 0.37
C LEU A 65 -8.87 -14.57 0.49
N LEU A 66 -7.97 -15.52 0.25
CA LEU A 66 -6.52 -15.29 0.19
C LEU A 66 -6.16 -14.29 -0.90
N ALA A 67 -6.72 -14.44 -2.12
CA ALA A 67 -6.52 -13.48 -3.21
C ALA A 67 -7.10 -12.09 -2.89
N LEU A 68 -8.25 -12.01 -2.21
CA LEU A 68 -8.81 -10.74 -1.74
C LEU A 68 -7.87 -10.07 -0.71
N LEU A 69 -7.39 -10.83 0.27
CA LEU A 69 -6.47 -10.34 1.30
C LEU A 69 -5.13 -9.90 0.70
N TYR A 70 -4.68 -10.56 -0.37
CA TYR A 70 -3.50 -10.16 -1.13
C TYR A 70 -3.60 -8.73 -1.65
N PHE A 71 -4.72 -8.38 -2.28
CA PHE A 71 -4.91 -7.01 -2.76
C PHE A 71 -5.08 -5.99 -1.64
N CYS A 72 -5.76 -6.35 -0.55
CA CYS A 72 -5.91 -5.48 0.62
C CYS A 72 -4.55 -5.17 1.27
N GLU A 73 -3.71 -6.20 1.45
CA GLU A 73 -2.37 -6.04 2.02
C GLU A 73 -1.43 -5.30 1.06
N GLY A 74 -1.43 -5.64 -0.22
CA GLY A 74 -0.62 -4.96 -1.24
C GLY A 74 -0.94 -3.46 -1.32
N MET A 75 -2.22 -3.09 -1.20
CA MET A 75 -2.63 -1.68 -1.19
C MET A 75 -2.11 -0.95 0.05
N SER A 76 -2.22 -1.54 1.25
CA SER A 76 -1.69 -0.97 2.51
C SER A 76 -0.16 -0.82 2.55
N ARG A 77 0.55 -1.37 1.56
CA ARG A 77 2.02 -1.30 1.42
C ARG A 77 2.45 -0.49 0.20
N SER A 78 1.51 0.01 -0.60
CA SER A 78 1.78 0.56 -1.93
C SER A 78 2.60 1.85 -1.92
N ASP A 79 2.61 2.56 -0.80
CA ASP A 79 3.34 3.79 -0.55
C ASP A 79 4.67 3.58 0.21
N GLY A 80 5.05 2.33 0.47
CA GLY A 80 6.23 1.96 1.25
C GLY A 80 6.12 2.24 2.76
N ARG A 81 4.95 2.65 3.27
CA ARG A 81 4.68 2.94 4.69
C ARG A 81 3.33 2.39 5.10
N VAL A 82 3.33 1.23 5.74
CA VAL A 82 2.08 0.67 6.28
C VAL A 82 1.61 1.50 7.47
N ALA A 83 0.52 2.25 7.31
CA ALA A 83 -0.15 2.91 8.42
C ALA A 83 -0.70 1.86 9.40
N LEU A 84 -0.66 2.15 10.70
CA LEU A 84 -1.09 1.21 11.73
C LEU A 84 -2.59 0.86 11.55
N GLU A 85 -3.39 1.86 11.20
CA GLU A 85 -4.82 1.78 10.98
C GLU A 85 -5.18 0.88 9.79
N GLU A 86 -4.43 1.00 8.69
CA GLU A 86 -4.62 0.13 7.51
C GLU A 86 -4.25 -1.31 7.82
N ARG A 87 -3.11 -1.53 8.49
CA ARG A 87 -2.70 -2.87 8.93
C ARG A 87 -3.74 -3.50 9.84
N GLN A 88 -4.29 -2.73 10.79
CA GLN A 88 -5.37 -3.18 11.65
C GLN A 88 -6.63 -3.52 10.85
N MET A 89 -6.96 -2.73 9.83
CA MET A 89 -8.09 -3.00 8.95
C MET A 89 -7.91 -4.29 8.14
N VAL A 90 -6.72 -4.53 7.58
CA VAL A 90 -6.40 -5.78 6.88
C VAL A 90 -6.48 -6.98 7.83
N ASN A 91 -5.97 -6.85 9.07
CA ASN A 91 -6.08 -7.91 10.07
C ASN A 91 -7.53 -8.17 10.48
N LEU A 92 -8.37 -7.13 10.56
CA LEU A 92 -9.80 -7.28 10.82
C LEU A 92 -10.48 -8.06 9.68
N LEU A 93 -10.17 -7.72 8.42
CA LEU A 93 -10.68 -8.45 7.24
C LEU A 93 -10.25 -9.93 7.27
N ALA A 94 -9.02 -10.22 7.65
CA ALA A 94 -8.51 -11.58 7.82
C ALA A 94 -9.29 -12.37 8.90
N GLN A 95 -9.61 -11.73 10.02
CA GLN A 95 -10.47 -12.33 11.05
C GLN A 95 -11.89 -12.59 10.54
N MET A 96 -12.47 -11.64 9.79
CA MET A 96 -13.80 -11.81 9.18
C MET A 96 -13.82 -12.97 8.17
N ALA A 97 -12.73 -13.16 7.43
CA ALA A 97 -12.52 -14.25 6.49
C ALA A 97 -12.21 -15.60 7.17
N ARG A 98 -12.07 -15.64 8.50
CA ARG A 98 -11.63 -16.80 9.28
C ARG A 98 -10.21 -17.29 8.92
N LEU A 99 -9.36 -16.37 8.46
CA LEU A 99 -7.97 -16.63 8.06
C LEU A 99 -7.00 -15.69 8.78
N PRO A 100 -6.94 -15.68 10.13
CA PRO A 100 -6.08 -14.76 10.87
C PRO A 100 -4.59 -14.91 10.55
N ASP A 101 -4.15 -16.13 10.23
CA ASP A 101 -2.75 -16.49 9.99
C ASP A 101 -2.40 -16.63 8.50
N TYR A 102 -3.22 -16.07 7.60
CA TYR A 102 -3.08 -16.20 6.14
C TYR A 102 -1.68 -15.86 5.60
N ARG A 103 -0.91 -15.01 6.29
CA ARG A 103 0.46 -14.65 5.87
C ARG A 103 1.46 -15.80 5.98
N ALA A 104 1.17 -16.78 6.84
CA ALA A 104 1.94 -18.00 6.97
C ALA A 104 1.51 -19.07 5.95
N ASP A 105 0.39 -18.85 5.25
CA ASP A 105 -0.08 -19.77 4.23
C ASP A 105 0.92 -19.82 3.06
N PRO A 106 1.45 -21.00 2.71
CA PRO A 106 2.44 -21.11 1.65
C PRO A 106 1.92 -20.66 0.27
N TRP A 107 0.63 -20.87 -0.01
CA TRP A 107 0.02 -20.51 -1.29
C TRP A 107 -0.12 -19.00 -1.39
N TYR A 108 -0.52 -18.35 -0.29
CA TYR A 108 -0.53 -16.89 -0.18
C TYR A 108 0.86 -16.28 -0.40
N GLN A 109 1.90 -16.85 0.20
CA GLN A 109 3.28 -16.35 0.04
C GLN A 109 3.80 -16.47 -1.40
N ALA A 110 3.34 -17.48 -2.12
CA ALA A 110 3.69 -17.71 -3.52
C ALA A 110 2.78 -16.96 -4.50
N LEU A 111 1.76 -16.24 -4.02
CA LEU A 111 0.77 -15.57 -4.84
C LEU A 111 1.35 -14.31 -5.51
N ASP A 112 1.03 -14.15 -6.79
CA ASP A 112 1.31 -12.94 -7.56
C ASP A 112 0.02 -12.26 -8.03
N GLU A 113 0.15 -11.03 -8.54
CA GLU A 113 -0.99 -10.22 -8.98
C GLU A 113 -1.80 -10.89 -10.10
N ASP A 114 -1.12 -11.61 -11.00
CA ASP A 114 -1.75 -12.25 -12.16
C ASP A 114 -2.60 -13.45 -11.72
N THR A 115 -2.04 -14.31 -10.88
CA THR A 115 -2.71 -15.46 -10.27
C THR A 115 -3.86 -15.01 -9.38
N ALA A 116 -3.65 -13.97 -8.57
CA ALA A 116 -4.71 -13.38 -7.74
C ALA A 116 -5.86 -12.85 -8.61
N CYS A 117 -5.59 -12.15 -9.72
CA CYS A 117 -6.62 -11.71 -10.65
C CYS A 117 -7.36 -12.88 -11.31
N MET A 118 -6.66 -13.95 -11.70
CA MET A 118 -7.28 -15.14 -12.29
C MET A 118 -8.20 -15.87 -11.32
N VAL A 119 -7.84 -15.93 -10.04
CA VAL A 119 -8.64 -16.54 -8.98
C VAL A 119 -9.91 -15.74 -8.69
N LEU A 120 -9.88 -14.41 -8.87
CA LEU A 120 -11.04 -13.54 -8.70
C LEU A 120 -11.88 -13.46 -9.98
N ASP A 121 -12.36 -14.60 -10.47
CA ASP A 121 -13.06 -14.73 -11.76
C ASP A 121 -14.58 -14.44 -11.69
N ASN A 122 -15.19 -14.59 -10.52
CA ASN A 122 -16.63 -14.37 -10.30
C ASN A 122 -16.95 -12.92 -9.86
N GLU A 123 -18.05 -12.37 -10.38
CA GLU A 123 -18.59 -11.05 -10.02
C GLU A 123 -18.74 -10.83 -8.51
N LEU A 124 -19.25 -11.82 -7.78
CA LEU A 124 -19.44 -11.75 -6.32
C LEU A 124 -18.11 -11.51 -5.62
N VAL A 125 -17.07 -12.26 -6.02
CA VAL A 125 -15.75 -12.18 -5.38
C VAL A 125 -15.04 -10.89 -5.80
N ARG A 126 -15.14 -10.47 -7.06
CA ARG A 126 -14.63 -9.18 -7.52
C ARG A 126 -15.26 -8.02 -6.76
N HIS A 127 -16.58 -8.05 -6.58
CA HIS A 127 -17.30 -7.05 -5.81
C HIS A 127 -16.83 -7.02 -4.35
N ALA A 128 -16.76 -8.19 -3.70
CA ALA A 128 -16.26 -8.32 -2.34
C ALA A 128 -14.85 -7.74 -2.20
N THR A 129 -13.94 -8.05 -3.13
CA THR A 129 -12.58 -7.52 -3.17
C THR A 129 -12.58 -6.00 -3.22
N LEU A 130 -13.36 -5.39 -4.10
CA LEU A 130 -13.41 -3.93 -4.19
C LEU A 130 -14.02 -3.27 -2.95
N VAL A 131 -15.05 -3.88 -2.34
CA VAL A 131 -15.64 -3.39 -1.08
C VAL A 131 -14.61 -3.42 0.05
N CYS A 132 -13.85 -4.51 0.17
CA CYS A 132 -12.81 -4.68 1.19
C CYS A 132 -11.61 -3.76 0.96
N MET A 133 -11.12 -3.64 -0.28
CA MET A 133 -10.05 -2.69 -0.60
C MET A 133 -10.49 -1.25 -0.28
N THR A 134 -11.72 -0.86 -0.64
CA THR A 134 -12.21 0.48 -0.32
C THR A 134 -12.28 0.72 1.20
N LEU A 135 -12.51 -0.34 2.00
CA LEU A 135 -12.52 -0.22 3.46
C LEU A 135 -11.13 0.09 4.00
N VAL A 136 -10.08 -0.55 3.47
CA VAL A 136 -8.68 -0.27 3.83
C VAL A 136 -8.31 1.17 3.45
N LEU A 137 -8.62 1.62 2.23
CA LEU A 137 -8.35 3.00 1.77
C LEU A 137 -9.03 4.06 2.65
N LYS A 138 -10.15 3.70 3.27
CA LYS A 138 -10.92 4.58 4.14
C LYS A 138 -10.46 4.54 5.60
N ALA A 139 -9.72 3.51 5.99
CA ALA A 139 -9.12 3.42 7.31
C ALA A 139 -8.03 4.48 7.49
N ASP A 140 -7.33 4.85 6.41
CA ASP A 140 -6.42 6.00 6.44
C ASP A 140 -7.19 7.33 6.38
N SER A 141 -6.84 8.23 7.30
CA SER A 141 -7.31 9.61 7.33
C SER A 141 -6.65 10.47 6.24
N GLN A 142 -5.48 10.06 5.75
CA GLN A 142 -4.70 10.74 4.71
C GLN A 142 -4.66 9.92 3.42
N ARG A 143 -5.81 9.73 2.77
CA ARG A 143 -5.93 9.03 1.49
C ARG A 143 -4.78 9.38 0.54
N ARG A 144 -3.89 8.43 0.27
CA ARG A 144 -2.70 8.72 -0.53
C ARG A 144 -2.98 8.49 -2.02
N PRO A 145 -2.37 9.31 -2.92
CA PRO A 145 -2.49 9.10 -4.35
C PRO A 145 -2.07 7.70 -4.81
N GLU A 146 -1.06 7.11 -4.16
CA GLU A 146 -0.50 5.79 -4.48
C GLU A 146 -1.51 4.66 -4.23
N GLU A 147 -2.19 4.67 -3.08
CA GLU A 147 -3.22 3.69 -2.75
C GLU A 147 -4.43 3.81 -3.69
N HIS A 148 -4.80 5.04 -4.04
CA HIS A 148 -5.87 5.29 -4.99
C HIS A 148 -5.51 4.81 -6.41
N ALA A 149 -4.26 5.02 -6.82
CA ALA A 149 -3.74 4.50 -8.08
C ALA A 149 -3.70 2.97 -8.08
N TYR A 150 -3.28 2.36 -6.97
CA TYR A 150 -3.30 0.91 -6.77
C TYR A 150 -4.72 0.36 -6.89
N PHE A 151 -5.68 0.90 -6.14
CA PHE A 151 -7.09 0.53 -6.22
C PHE A 151 -7.63 0.62 -7.64
N THR A 152 -7.35 1.74 -8.32
CA THR A 152 -7.83 1.97 -9.68
C THR A 152 -7.23 0.98 -10.68
N ARG A 153 -5.94 0.63 -10.53
CA ARG A 153 -5.27 -0.39 -11.36
C ARG A 153 -5.93 -1.75 -11.17
N ILE A 154 -6.07 -2.20 -9.92
CA ILE A 154 -6.63 -3.52 -9.62
C ILE A 154 -8.08 -3.61 -10.10
N ARG A 155 -8.91 -2.58 -9.87
CA ARG A 155 -10.29 -2.54 -10.40
C ARG A 155 -10.35 -2.74 -11.91
N LYS A 156 -9.49 -2.05 -12.66
CA LYS A 156 -9.41 -2.18 -14.13
C LYS A 156 -8.98 -3.59 -14.53
N ARG A 157 -8.00 -4.17 -13.84
CA ARG A 157 -7.53 -5.54 -14.10
C ARG A 157 -8.59 -6.59 -13.85
N LEU A 158 -9.40 -6.42 -12.80
CA LEU A 158 -10.52 -7.31 -12.49
C LEU A 158 -11.70 -7.14 -13.45
N GLY A 159 -11.70 -6.12 -14.33
CA GLY A 159 -12.83 -5.81 -15.20
C GLY A 159 -14.11 -5.51 -14.41
N ALA A 160 -13.98 -4.96 -13.20
CA ALA A 160 -15.08 -4.80 -12.27
C ALA A 160 -15.59 -3.35 -12.24
N GLU A 161 -16.91 -3.22 -12.15
CA GLU A 161 -17.58 -1.92 -12.01
C GLU A 161 -17.19 -1.24 -10.69
N PRO A 162 -17.16 0.11 -10.65
CA PRO A 162 -16.88 0.82 -9.41
C PRO A 162 -17.96 0.52 -8.36
N VAL A 163 -17.51 0.25 -7.13
CA VAL A 163 -18.39 -0.08 -6.01
C VAL A 163 -18.88 1.17 -5.28
N ARG A 164 -20.10 1.10 -4.77
CA ARG A 164 -20.66 2.09 -3.85
C ARG A 164 -20.59 1.54 -2.44
N VAL A 165 -19.94 2.28 -1.54
CA VAL A 165 -19.79 1.88 -0.14
C VAL A 165 -20.37 2.95 0.80
N PRO A 166 -20.83 2.58 2.00
CA PRO A 166 -21.31 3.55 2.98
C PRO A 166 -20.25 4.60 3.35
N ILE A 167 -20.65 5.84 3.58
CA ILE A 167 -19.75 6.91 4.07
C ILE A 167 -19.37 6.66 5.55
N ASN A 168 -20.25 6.09 6.35
CA ASN A 168 -19.94 5.71 7.73
C ASN A 168 -19.02 4.47 7.77
N LEU A 169 -17.93 4.52 8.54
CA LEU A 169 -16.93 3.44 8.58
C LEU A 169 -17.50 2.14 9.16
N GLU A 170 -18.26 2.20 10.25
CA GLU A 170 -18.87 1.02 10.87
C GLU A 170 -19.87 0.34 9.92
N ARG A 171 -20.73 1.11 9.25
CA ARG A 171 -21.63 0.53 8.22
C ARG A 171 -20.87 -0.14 7.08
N HIS A 172 -19.73 0.42 6.69
CA HIS A 172 -18.88 -0.18 5.66
C HIS A 172 -18.23 -1.48 6.16
N LYS A 173 -17.78 -1.55 7.43
CA LYS A 173 -17.32 -2.82 8.04
C LYS A 173 -18.40 -3.89 7.99
N TYR A 174 -19.66 -3.55 8.29
CA TYR A 174 -20.78 -4.48 8.15
C TYR A 174 -20.99 -4.94 6.70
N SER A 175 -20.95 -4.01 5.73
CA SER A 175 -21.04 -4.38 4.30
C SER A 175 -19.90 -5.30 3.86
N ALA A 176 -18.67 -5.04 4.32
CA ALA A 176 -17.52 -5.89 4.03
C ALA A 176 -17.69 -7.29 4.64
N LEU A 177 -18.14 -7.38 5.90
CA LEU A 177 -18.44 -8.66 6.55
C LEU A 177 -19.51 -9.45 5.77
N SER A 178 -20.58 -8.79 5.32
CA SER A 178 -21.62 -9.43 4.50
C SER A 178 -21.05 -9.97 3.17
N CYS A 179 -20.19 -9.21 2.50
CA CYS A 179 -19.54 -9.67 1.26
C CYS A 179 -18.62 -10.87 1.51
N VAL A 180 -17.79 -10.82 2.56
CA VAL A 180 -16.89 -11.91 2.93
C VAL A 180 -17.67 -13.19 3.28
N ARG A 181 -18.78 -13.07 4.01
CA ARG A 181 -19.66 -14.21 4.29
C ARG A 181 -20.25 -14.80 3.02
N ALA A 182 -20.71 -13.97 2.11
CA ALA A 182 -21.23 -14.44 0.84
C ALA A 182 -20.18 -15.22 0.03
N VAL A 183 -18.89 -14.82 0.07
CA VAL A 183 -17.78 -15.57 -0.55
C VAL A 183 -17.56 -16.92 0.14
N ILE A 184 -17.63 -16.97 1.47
CA ILE A 184 -17.50 -18.22 2.24
C ILE A 184 -18.64 -19.19 1.88
N GLU A 185 -19.85 -18.66 1.71
CA GLU A 185 -21.07 -19.43 1.45
C GLU A 185 -21.28 -19.78 -0.02
N SER A 186 -20.53 -19.19 -0.96
CA SER A 186 -20.70 -19.41 -2.40
C SER A 186 -20.04 -20.70 -2.92
N SER A 187 -19.74 -21.66 -2.04
CA SER A 187 -19.02 -22.91 -2.35
C SER A 187 -19.89 -24.14 -2.22
#